data_AF-A0A1W1Y1J5-F1
#
_entry.id   AF-A0A1W1Y1J5-F1
#
_cell.length_a   1.000
_cell.length_b   1.000
_cell.length_c   1.000
_cell.angle_alpha   90.00
_cell.angle_beta   90.00
_cell.angle_gamma   90.00
#
_symmetry.space_group_name_H-M   'P 1'
#
loop_
_entity.id
_entity.type
_entity.pdbx_description
1 polymer ?
#
loop_
_entity_poly.entity_id
_entity_poly.type
_entity_poly.pdbx_seq_one_letter_code
_entity_poly.pdbx_strand_id
1 'polypeptide(L)'
;ARRLGISAASLMHLAWALVLARTSGRDDVVFGTVLFGRMQGGEQADRVLGMFINTLPIRLKLANQNVETGLKAAHQLLAQLLRHEHAPLALAQRCSGVQAPTPLFSALLNFRHSGVVHADAVAVEEGVELLHTHDRTNYPLTVSVDDLGEGFLLSAQTVAPIRAARVCSMLEQAVASLLDALTHAPQARLDTLAILPEAELQQLAQWNDTALDYPRNACLHELIEAQVNATPDAVAVVCGDQQLSYAELNTRANQLAHYLRALGVGPDERVAVCVERRIEMIIGMLAILKAGGAYVPLDPSYPSERVAYMLEHSDPVAILVDTRGCEVLQQSAAEAIQRRTCLHLQADAGLWEQAQDANPQRVGLESSHLAYVIYTSGSTGLPKGVAIEHRNAVNFICWAQSAFERDELQRTLFATSINFDLAVYEYFTPLSLGCTLHLVDNALALLTQPQDVTLINTVPSAMSALVNAGAISPQTRVINLAGEALKRDLVERIFARTGVERVCNLYGPTETTTYSTWCSMERATGFVTHVGRPVGNTQVHILAGNGQHCPIGVAGELYIGGDG
;
A
#
# COMPACT_ATOMS: atom_id res chain seq x y z
N ALA A 1 -5.30 -24.91 -31.75
CA ALA A 1 -4.19 -25.89 -31.88
C ALA A 1 -4.17 -26.56 -33.26
N ARG A 2 -5.14 -27.43 -33.61
CA ARG A 2 -5.17 -28.17 -34.89
C ARG A 2 -5.10 -27.28 -36.15
N ARG A 3 -5.84 -26.16 -36.20
CA ARG A 3 -5.77 -25.18 -37.32
C ARG A 3 -4.37 -24.64 -37.60
N LEU A 4 -3.53 -24.56 -36.57
CA LEU A 4 -2.16 -24.04 -36.65
C LEU A 4 -1.11 -25.17 -36.78
N GLY A 5 -1.53 -26.44 -36.81
CA GLY A 5 -0.62 -27.59 -36.81
C GLY A 5 0.12 -27.80 -35.49
N ILE A 6 -0.38 -27.25 -34.38
CA ILE A 6 0.31 -27.22 -33.08
C ILE A 6 -0.29 -28.25 -32.12
N SER A 7 0.57 -28.93 -31.35
CA SER A 7 0.16 -29.95 -30.36
C SER A 7 -0.46 -29.35 -29.09
N ALA A 8 -1.36 -30.10 -28.44
CA ALA A 8 -1.92 -29.73 -27.14
C ALA A 8 -0.82 -29.56 -26.07
N ALA A 9 0.21 -30.41 -26.12
CA ALA A 9 1.39 -30.27 -25.27
C ALA A 9 2.03 -28.87 -25.39
N SER A 10 2.16 -28.32 -26.59
CA SER A 10 2.76 -26.99 -26.79
C SER A 10 1.93 -25.86 -26.17
N LEU A 11 0.59 -25.99 -26.23
CA LEU A 11 -0.33 -25.07 -25.57
C LEU A 11 -0.16 -25.13 -24.04
N MET A 12 -0.10 -26.33 -23.46
CA MET A 12 0.08 -26.52 -22.02
C MET A 12 1.43 -25.98 -21.53
N HIS A 13 2.49 -26.16 -22.31
CA HIS A 13 3.82 -25.61 -21.99
C HIS A 13 3.83 -24.08 -22.01
N LEU A 14 3.17 -23.45 -22.98
CA LEU A 14 3.03 -22.01 -23.02
C LEU A 14 2.17 -21.48 -21.87
N ALA A 15 1.04 -22.14 -21.57
CA ALA A 15 0.18 -21.79 -20.45
C ALA A 15 0.94 -21.87 -19.12
N TRP A 16 1.72 -22.94 -18.92
CA TRP A 16 2.56 -23.10 -17.75
C TRP A 16 3.65 -22.03 -17.66
N ALA A 17 4.27 -21.69 -18.79
CA ALA A 17 5.23 -20.60 -18.86
C ALA A 17 4.61 -19.27 -18.41
N LEU A 18 3.35 -18.97 -18.78
CA LEU A 18 2.65 -17.76 -18.34
C LEU A 18 2.42 -17.76 -16.83
N VAL A 19 1.98 -18.87 -16.25
CA VAL A 19 1.79 -19.00 -14.80
C VAL A 19 3.10 -18.77 -14.05
N LEU A 20 4.19 -19.38 -14.51
CA LEU A 20 5.52 -19.20 -13.91
C LEU A 20 6.01 -17.75 -14.07
N ALA A 21 5.81 -17.15 -15.23
CA ALA A 21 6.27 -15.78 -15.49
C ALA A 21 5.59 -14.79 -14.54
N ARG A 22 4.29 -14.97 -14.33
CA ARG A 22 3.47 -14.13 -13.46
C ARG A 22 3.74 -14.32 -11.99
N THR A 23 4.03 -15.55 -11.57
CA THR A 23 4.33 -15.85 -10.17
C THR A 23 5.78 -15.56 -9.78
N SER A 24 6.69 -15.48 -10.75
CA SER A 24 8.10 -15.15 -10.53
C SER A 24 8.46 -13.70 -10.87
N GLY A 25 7.60 -12.95 -11.57
CA GLY A 25 7.89 -11.61 -12.07
C GLY A 25 8.97 -11.60 -13.16
N ARG A 26 9.10 -12.68 -13.94
CA ARG A 26 10.12 -12.86 -14.98
C ARG A 26 9.49 -13.26 -16.30
N ASP A 27 9.83 -12.57 -17.38
CA ASP A 27 9.36 -12.95 -18.73
C ASP A 27 10.22 -14.02 -19.41
N ASP A 28 11.33 -14.41 -18.81
CA ASP A 28 12.25 -15.44 -19.30
C ASP A 28 12.26 -16.59 -18.29
N VAL A 29 11.45 -17.61 -18.55
CA VAL A 29 11.16 -18.68 -17.60
C VAL A 29 11.83 -19.98 -18.00
N VAL A 30 12.34 -20.71 -17.01
CA VAL A 30 12.96 -22.03 -17.17
C VAL A 30 12.24 -23.03 -16.29
N PHE A 31 11.81 -24.14 -16.87
CA PHE A 31 11.22 -25.26 -16.14
C PHE A 31 11.61 -26.60 -16.79
N GLY A 32 11.47 -27.69 -16.05
CA GLY A 32 11.70 -29.03 -16.57
C GLY A 32 10.48 -29.55 -17.31
N THR A 33 10.69 -30.24 -18.43
CA THR A 33 9.65 -31.03 -19.10
C THR A 33 10.04 -32.50 -19.13
N VAL A 34 9.07 -33.37 -18.89
CA VAL A 34 9.26 -34.83 -18.89
C VAL A 34 9.07 -35.36 -20.31
N LEU A 35 10.07 -36.10 -20.78
CA LEU A 35 10.11 -36.74 -22.09
C LEU A 35 10.02 -38.25 -21.90
N PHE A 36 9.29 -38.92 -22.79
CA PHE A 36 9.10 -40.38 -22.74
C PHE A 36 10.40 -41.15 -23.02
N GLY A 37 11.33 -40.58 -23.82
CA GLY A 37 12.60 -41.21 -24.19
C GLY A 37 12.44 -42.50 -25.00
N ARG A 38 11.30 -42.65 -25.67
CA ARG A 38 10.94 -43.82 -26.49
C ARG A 38 10.59 -43.46 -27.94
N MET A 39 10.56 -42.18 -28.30
CA MET A 39 10.09 -41.74 -29.61
C MET A 39 11.09 -42.07 -30.74
N GLN A 40 12.37 -42.22 -30.41
CA GLN A 40 13.43 -42.59 -31.36
C GLN A 40 13.75 -44.10 -31.44
N GLY A 41 13.21 -44.92 -30.54
CA GLY A 41 13.30 -46.37 -30.68
C GLY A 41 12.21 -46.82 -31.65
N GLY A 42 12.54 -47.63 -32.67
CA GLY A 42 11.60 -48.04 -33.73
C GLY A 42 10.34 -48.79 -33.25
N GLU A 43 9.64 -49.50 -34.15
CA GLU A 43 8.32 -50.16 -33.95
C GLU A 43 8.19 -51.15 -32.76
N GLN A 44 9.21 -51.32 -31.92
CA GLN A 44 9.22 -52.19 -30.74
C GLN A 44 9.68 -51.50 -29.44
N ALA A 45 9.95 -50.20 -29.44
CA ALA A 45 10.44 -49.48 -28.25
C ALA A 45 9.38 -49.30 -27.15
N ASP A 46 8.11 -49.37 -27.51
CA ASP A 46 6.95 -49.46 -26.63
C ASP A 46 6.94 -50.75 -25.78
N ARG A 47 7.61 -51.81 -26.23
CA ARG A 47 7.61 -53.15 -25.60
C ARG A 47 8.81 -53.45 -24.69
N VAL A 48 9.74 -52.50 -24.53
CA VAL A 48 10.95 -52.69 -23.71
C VAL A 48 10.72 -52.20 -22.27
N LEU A 49 11.02 -53.07 -21.29
CA LEU A 49 11.01 -52.72 -19.87
C LEU A 49 12.35 -52.05 -19.48
N GLY A 50 12.29 -50.82 -18.96
CA GLY A 50 13.47 -50.04 -18.56
C GLY A 50 13.15 -48.57 -18.24
N MET A 51 14.09 -47.83 -17.63
CA MET A 51 13.96 -46.38 -17.40
C MET A 51 14.32 -45.60 -18.67
N PHE A 52 13.29 -45.11 -19.37
CA PHE A 52 13.42 -44.25 -20.55
C PHE A 52 13.02 -42.80 -20.28
N ILE A 53 12.27 -42.55 -19.21
CA ILE A 53 11.81 -41.22 -18.85
C ILE A 53 13.01 -40.32 -18.59
N ASN A 54 13.03 -39.16 -19.23
CA ASN A 54 14.06 -38.15 -19.06
C ASN A 54 13.42 -36.79 -18.77
N THR A 55 14.15 -35.91 -18.09
CA THR A 55 13.70 -34.54 -17.84
C THR A 55 14.73 -33.57 -18.39
N LEU A 56 14.29 -32.65 -19.24
CA LEU A 56 15.15 -31.64 -19.82
C LEU A 56 14.61 -30.23 -19.54
N PRO A 57 15.51 -29.23 -19.37
CA PRO A 57 15.10 -27.85 -19.21
C PRO A 57 14.52 -27.30 -20.52
N ILE A 58 13.44 -26.54 -20.41
CA ILE A 58 12.94 -25.68 -21.48
C ILE A 58 12.98 -24.23 -21.00
N ARG A 59 13.45 -23.33 -21.87
CA ARG A 59 13.51 -21.88 -21.61
C ARG A 59 12.61 -21.14 -22.59
N LEU A 60 11.57 -20.49 -22.08
CA LEU A 60 10.63 -19.71 -22.89
C LEU A 60 10.76 -18.23 -22.54
N LYS A 61 10.98 -17.42 -23.57
CA LYS A 61 10.95 -15.95 -23.49
C LYS A 61 9.57 -15.50 -23.91
N LEU A 62 8.87 -14.77 -23.06
CA LEU A 62 7.49 -14.32 -23.27
C LEU A 62 7.42 -12.83 -23.61
N ALA A 63 8.43 -12.05 -23.23
CA ALA A 63 8.46 -10.61 -23.47
C ALA A 63 8.30 -10.27 -24.95
N ASN A 64 7.46 -9.27 -25.23
CA ASN A 64 7.19 -8.75 -26.58
C ASN A 64 6.70 -9.79 -27.60
N GLN A 65 6.10 -10.88 -27.14
CA GLN A 65 5.46 -11.87 -28.01
C GLN A 65 3.94 -11.76 -27.96
N ASN A 66 3.32 -12.06 -29.10
CA ASN A 66 1.89 -12.27 -29.17
C ASN A 66 1.55 -13.76 -29.04
N VAL A 67 0.26 -14.06 -28.87
CA VAL A 67 -0.21 -15.43 -28.63
C VAL A 67 0.21 -16.39 -29.74
N GLU A 68 0.04 -16.02 -31.00
CA GLU A 68 0.38 -16.88 -32.13
C GLU A 68 1.89 -17.15 -32.24
N THR A 69 2.72 -16.11 -32.12
CA THR A 69 4.18 -16.22 -32.20
C THR A 69 4.74 -17.00 -31.03
N GLY A 70 4.25 -16.76 -29.81
CA GLY A 70 4.67 -17.50 -28.62
C GLY A 70 4.31 -18.97 -28.68
N LEU A 71 3.12 -19.30 -29.19
CA LEU A 71 2.71 -20.69 -29.34
C LEU A 71 3.53 -21.42 -30.41
N LYS A 72 3.83 -20.76 -31.54
CA LYS A 72 4.75 -21.31 -32.56
C LYS A 72 6.16 -21.51 -32.00
N ALA A 73 6.66 -20.56 -31.21
CA ALA A 73 7.98 -20.65 -30.59
C ALA A 73 8.04 -21.82 -29.58
N ALA A 74 7.03 -21.98 -28.73
CA ALA A 74 6.94 -23.10 -27.80
C ALA A 74 6.88 -24.45 -28.54
N HIS A 75 6.11 -24.52 -29.63
CA HIS A 75 6.02 -25.73 -30.45
C HIS A 75 7.37 -26.10 -31.12
N GLN A 76 8.03 -25.12 -31.73
CA GLN A 76 9.34 -25.32 -32.35
C GLN A 76 10.40 -25.77 -31.33
N LEU A 77 10.40 -25.16 -30.14
CA LEU A 77 11.32 -25.50 -29.07
C LEU A 77 11.10 -26.93 -28.57
N LEU A 78 9.85 -27.36 -28.37
CA LEU A 78 9.54 -28.73 -27.99
C LEU A 78 9.95 -29.74 -29.06
N ALA A 79 9.71 -29.43 -30.34
CA ALA A 79 10.11 -30.29 -31.45
C ALA A 79 11.65 -30.43 -31.55
N GLN A 80 12.40 -29.36 -31.27
CA GLN A 80 13.85 -29.40 -31.18
C GLN A 80 14.32 -30.23 -29.97
N LEU A 81 13.67 -30.06 -28.82
CA LEU A 81 14.00 -30.77 -27.59
C LEU A 81 13.84 -32.29 -27.73
N LEU A 82 12.82 -32.76 -28.46
CA LEU A 82 12.61 -34.17 -28.76
C LEU A 82 13.78 -34.83 -29.52
N ARG A 83 14.56 -34.07 -30.29
CA ARG A 83 15.77 -34.59 -30.96
C ARG A 83 16.87 -34.96 -29.96
N HIS A 84 16.79 -34.41 -28.75
CA HIS A 84 17.73 -34.59 -27.67
C HIS A 84 17.13 -35.37 -26.50
N GLU A 85 16.03 -36.10 -26.69
CA GLU A 85 15.28 -36.73 -25.59
C GLU A 85 16.09 -37.71 -24.72
N HIS A 86 17.21 -38.24 -25.23
CA HIS A 86 18.13 -39.12 -24.51
C HIS A 86 19.30 -38.38 -23.81
N ALA A 87 19.44 -37.07 -23.98
CA ALA A 87 20.53 -36.30 -23.39
C ALA A 87 20.39 -36.26 -21.85
N PRO A 88 21.42 -36.61 -21.06
CA PRO A 88 21.31 -36.56 -19.61
C PRO A 88 21.12 -35.13 -19.09
N LEU A 89 20.20 -34.91 -18.13
CA LEU A 89 20.05 -33.60 -17.46
C LEU A 89 21.37 -33.08 -16.87
N ALA A 90 22.21 -33.97 -16.33
CA ALA A 90 23.53 -33.61 -15.82
C ALA A 90 24.45 -33.01 -16.90
N LEU A 91 24.30 -33.42 -18.17
CA LEU A 91 25.05 -32.81 -19.27
C LEU A 91 24.53 -31.39 -19.53
N ALA A 92 23.21 -31.19 -19.60
CA ALA A 92 22.61 -29.87 -19.75
C ALA A 92 23.05 -28.92 -18.62
N GLN A 93 23.07 -29.40 -17.36
CA GLN A 93 23.56 -28.64 -16.21
C GLN A 93 25.02 -28.19 -16.39
N ARG A 94 25.92 -29.11 -16.76
CA ARG A 94 27.35 -28.78 -16.98
C ARG A 94 27.54 -27.75 -18.10
N CYS A 95 26.74 -27.82 -19.15
CA CYS A 95 26.83 -26.92 -20.30
C CYS A 95 26.12 -25.57 -20.09
N SER A 96 25.31 -25.42 -19.03
CA SER A 96 24.45 -24.25 -18.83
C SER A 96 25.17 -23.00 -18.33
N GLY A 97 26.37 -23.14 -17.75
CA GLY A 97 27.04 -22.06 -17.03
C GLY A 97 26.44 -21.73 -15.64
N VAL A 98 25.39 -22.44 -15.21
CA VAL A 98 24.83 -22.32 -13.85
C VAL A 98 25.78 -22.99 -12.85
N GLN A 99 26.19 -22.24 -11.82
CA GLN A 99 27.10 -22.73 -10.79
C GLN A 99 26.43 -23.83 -9.95
N ALA A 100 27.13 -24.95 -9.75
CA ALA A 100 26.70 -25.98 -8.82
C ALA A 100 26.74 -25.43 -7.38
N PRO A 101 25.77 -25.78 -6.50
CA PRO A 101 24.72 -26.79 -6.65
C PRO A 101 23.36 -26.25 -7.15
N THR A 102 23.29 -25.04 -7.71
CA THR A 102 22.01 -24.43 -8.12
C THR A 102 21.36 -25.25 -9.24
N PRO A 103 20.12 -25.74 -9.05
CA PRO A 103 19.43 -26.51 -10.10
C PRO A 103 19.03 -25.61 -11.26
N LEU A 104 18.99 -26.16 -12.49
CA LEU A 104 18.53 -25.45 -13.67
C LEU A 104 17.06 -24.99 -13.60
N PHE A 105 16.23 -25.72 -12.86
CA PHE A 105 14.83 -25.42 -12.63
C PHE A 105 14.35 -26.02 -11.32
N SER A 106 13.31 -25.43 -10.75
CA SER A 106 12.61 -25.90 -9.55
C SER A 106 11.14 -26.27 -9.82
N ALA A 107 10.67 -26.00 -11.04
CA ALA A 107 9.33 -26.30 -11.51
C ALA A 107 9.39 -27.34 -12.64
N LEU A 108 8.44 -28.27 -12.66
CA LEU A 108 8.35 -29.32 -13.67
C LEU A 108 6.92 -29.40 -14.26
N LEU A 109 6.84 -29.59 -15.57
CA LEU A 109 5.61 -29.91 -16.28
C LEU A 109 5.71 -31.32 -16.89
N ASN A 110 4.79 -32.20 -16.53
CA ASN A 110 4.68 -33.55 -17.06
C ASN A 110 3.41 -33.66 -17.92
N PHE A 111 3.55 -33.72 -19.24
CA PHE A 111 2.43 -33.91 -20.14
C PHE A 111 2.37 -35.38 -20.60
N ARG A 112 1.32 -36.10 -20.19
CA ARG A 112 1.12 -37.51 -20.50
C ARG A 112 -0.02 -37.66 -21.50
N HIS A 113 0.23 -38.40 -22.57
CA HIS A 113 -0.84 -38.86 -23.44
C HIS A 113 -1.38 -40.18 -22.88
N SER A 114 -2.43 -40.05 -22.08
CA SER A 114 -3.12 -41.15 -21.45
C SER A 114 -4.37 -41.39 -22.27
N GLY A 115 -4.23 -41.99 -23.46
CA GLY A 115 -5.40 -42.40 -24.24
C GLY A 115 -6.39 -43.20 -23.37
N VAL A 116 -7.63 -43.38 -23.84
CA VAL A 116 -8.81 -44.03 -23.20
C VAL A 116 -8.56 -45.38 -22.47
N VAL A 117 -7.33 -45.88 -22.47
CA VAL A 117 -6.87 -47.14 -21.89
C VAL A 117 -6.82 -47.16 -20.35
N HIS A 118 -7.02 -46.08 -19.58
CA HIS A 118 -6.84 -46.14 -18.11
C HIS A 118 -8.01 -45.68 -17.22
N ALA A 119 -9.25 -45.85 -17.68
CA ALA A 119 -10.39 -46.00 -16.76
C ALA A 119 -10.74 -47.48 -16.50
N ASP A 120 -10.51 -48.36 -17.50
CA ASP A 120 -10.85 -49.79 -17.42
C ASP A 120 -9.64 -50.75 -17.39
N ALA A 121 -8.39 -50.29 -17.53
CA ALA A 121 -7.20 -51.16 -17.48
C ALA A 121 -6.54 -51.26 -16.08
N VAL A 122 -7.35 -51.28 -15.03
CA VAL A 122 -6.96 -51.94 -13.76
C VAL A 122 -7.80 -53.21 -13.60
N ALA A 123 -8.01 -53.96 -14.68
CA ALA A 123 -7.97 -55.40 -14.57
C ALA A 123 -6.48 -55.79 -14.54
N VAL A 124 -5.82 -55.50 -13.40
CA VAL A 124 -4.61 -56.25 -13.07
C VAL A 124 -5.07 -57.71 -13.01
N GLU A 125 -4.27 -58.66 -13.52
CA GLU A 125 -4.63 -60.08 -13.59
C GLU A 125 -5.44 -60.56 -12.37
N GLU A 126 -6.38 -61.50 -12.57
CA GLU A 126 -7.16 -62.10 -11.47
C GLU A 126 -6.23 -62.41 -10.27
N GLY A 127 -6.40 -61.65 -9.17
CA GLY A 127 -5.58 -61.79 -7.96
C GLY A 127 -4.64 -60.63 -7.64
N VAL A 128 -4.58 -59.55 -8.44
CA VAL A 128 -3.80 -58.35 -8.10
C VAL A 128 -4.70 -57.13 -7.91
N GLU A 129 -4.56 -56.49 -6.74
CA GLU A 129 -5.27 -55.27 -6.37
C GLU A 129 -4.29 -54.09 -6.31
N LEU A 130 -4.58 -53.01 -7.04
CA LEU A 130 -3.83 -51.77 -6.90
C LEU A 130 -4.24 -51.07 -5.61
N LEU A 131 -3.47 -51.30 -4.54
CA LEU A 131 -3.75 -50.71 -3.23
C LEU A 131 -3.46 -49.21 -3.19
N HIS A 132 -2.36 -48.78 -3.80
CA HIS A 132 -1.94 -47.38 -3.76
C HIS A 132 -0.92 -47.02 -4.84
N THR A 133 -0.95 -45.78 -5.33
CA THR A 133 0.08 -45.20 -6.21
C THR A 133 0.61 -43.92 -5.59
N HIS A 134 1.92 -43.82 -5.43
CA HIS A 134 2.60 -42.63 -4.92
C HIS A 134 3.69 -42.19 -5.89
N ASP A 135 3.44 -41.09 -6.59
CA ASP A 135 4.49 -40.38 -7.33
C ASP A 135 5.21 -39.43 -6.37
N ARG A 136 6.52 -39.61 -6.19
CA ARG A 136 7.36 -38.67 -5.43
C ARG A 136 8.29 -37.95 -6.41
N THR A 137 8.17 -36.63 -6.47
CA THR A 137 9.05 -35.78 -7.29
C THR A 137 10.08 -35.10 -6.40
N ASN A 138 11.30 -34.93 -6.92
CA ASN A 138 12.38 -34.24 -6.22
C ASN A 138 12.34 -32.71 -6.42
N TYR A 139 11.27 -32.19 -7.03
CA TYR A 139 11.12 -30.78 -7.37
C TYR A 139 10.06 -30.12 -6.47
N PRO A 140 10.28 -28.88 -6.00
CA PRO A 140 9.32 -28.18 -5.16
C PRO A 140 7.92 -27.98 -5.78
N LEU A 141 7.84 -27.98 -7.11
CA LEU A 141 6.62 -27.73 -7.87
C LEU A 141 6.57 -28.62 -9.11
N THR A 142 5.63 -29.54 -9.16
CA THR A 142 5.39 -30.41 -10.32
C THR A 142 3.93 -30.31 -10.72
N VAL A 143 3.66 -30.02 -11.99
CA VAL A 143 2.32 -30.09 -12.58
C VAL A 143 2.27 -31.22 -13.59
N SER A 144 1.28 -32.08 -13.47
CA SER A 144 1.00 -33.16 -14.42
C SER A 144 -0.30 -32.88 -15.17
N VAL A 145 -0.26 -33.06 -16.48
CA VAL A 145 -1.41 -32.93 -17.38
C VAL A 145 -1.61 -34.27 -18.07
N ASP A 146 -2.75 -34.91 -17.81
CA ASP A 146 -3.17 -36.12 -18.50
C ASP A 146 -4.17 -35.78 -19.59
N ASP A 147 -3.79 -36.03 -20.84
CA ASP A 147 -4.69 -35.94 -22.00
C ASP A 147 -5.51 -37.22 -22.10
N LEU A 148 -6.78 -37.14 -21.71
CA LEU A 148 -7.75 -38.24 -21.68
C LEU A 148 -8.45 -38.47 -23.03
N GLY A 149 -8.12 -37.69 -24.06
CA GLY A 149 -8.77 -37.71 -25.37
C GLY A 149 -10.04 -36.85 -25.45
N GLU A 150 -10.88 -36.85 -24.41
CA GLU A 150 -12.08 -36.00 -24.32
C GLU A 150 -11.88 -34.75 -23.44
N GLY A 151 -10.78 -34.70 -22.68
CA GLY A 151 -10.46 -33.60 -21.78
C GLY A 151 -9.07 -33.75 -21.18
N PHE A 152 -8.73 -32.85 -20.26
CA PHE A 152 -7.46 -32.88 -19.53
C PHE A 152 -7.70 -33.00 -18.03
N LEU A 153 -6.93 -33.85 -17.36
CA LEU A 153 -6.85 -33.88 -15.91
C LEU A 153 -5.57 -33.15 -15.48
N LEU A 154 -5.74 -32.14 -14.62
CA LEU A 154 -4.65 -31.37 -14.02
C LEU A 154 -4.41 -31.82 -12.59
N SER A 155 -3.17 -32.21 -12.28
CA SER A 155 -2.74 -32.48 -10.91
C SER A 155 -1.44 -31.75 -10.60
N ALA A 156 -1.28 -31.29 -9.36
CA ALA A 156 -0.08 -30.59 -8.92
C ALA A 156 0.45 -31.18 -7.62
N GLN A 157 1.77 -31.25 -7.51
CA GLN A 157 2.50 -31.55 -6.29
C GLN A 157 3.30 -30.30 -5.91
N THR A 158 3.06 -29.81 -4.71
CA THR A 158 3.59 -28.52 -4.25
C THR A 158 4.17 -28.64 -2.84
N VAL A 159 5.21 -27.86 -2.57
CA VAL A 159 5.67 -27.65 -1.19
C VAL A 159 4.77 -26.65 -0.46
N ALA A 160 4.51 -26.90 0.82
CA ALA A 160 3.80 -25.94 1.66
C ALA A 160 4.57 -24.60 1.72
N PRO A 161 3.88 -23.44 1.74
CA PRO A 161 2.43 -23.26 1.86
C PRO A 161 1.67 -23.20 0.52
N ILE A 162 2.30 -23.52 -0.61
CA ILE A 162 1.66 -23.45 -1.93
C ILE A 162 0.58 -24.53 -2.01
N ARG A 163 -0.66 -24.14 -2.31
CA ARG A 163 -1.78 -25.08 -2.49
C ARG A 163 -1.82 -25.60 -3.92
N ALA A 164 -1.75 -26.92 -4.09
CA ALA A 164 -1.83 -27.58 -5.40
C ALA A 164 -3.04 -27.16 -6.23
N ALA A 165 -4.23 -27.10 -5.62
CA ALA A 165 -5.46 -26.69 -6.30
C ALA A 165 -5.34 -25.28 -6.92
N ARG A 166 -4.67 -24.34 -6.23
CA ARG A 166 -4.46 -22.97 -6.73
C ARG A 166 -3.59 -22.96 -7.99
N VAL A 167 -2.54 -23.78 -8.02
CA VAL A 167 -1.67 -23.92 -9.21
C VAL A 167 -2.45 -24.49 -10.38
N CYS A 168 -3.27 -25.53 -10.15
CA CYS A 168 -4.13 -26.10 -11.19
C CYS A 168 -5.12 -25.07 -11.73
N SER A 169 -5.81 -24.31 -10.87
CA SER A 169 -6.74 -23.28 -11.30
C SER A 169 -6.07 -22.14 -12.09
N MET A 170 -4.84 -21.74 -11.72
CA MET A 170 -4.08 -20.77 -12.52
C MET A 170 -3.71 -21.31 -13.90
N LEU A 171 -3.30 -22.57 -13.99
CA LEU A 171 -2.99 -23.20 -15.27
C LEU A 171 -4.25 -23.34 -16.13
N GLU A 172 -5.37 -23.77 -15.55
CA GLU A 172 -6.67 -23.84 -16.22
C GLU A 172 -7.06 -22.47 -16.79
N GLN A 173 -7.00 -21.41 -15.98
CA GLN A 173 -7.28 -20.05 -16.43
C GLN A 173 -6.33 -19.61 -17.55
N ALA A 174 -5.03 -19.89 -17.44
CA ALA A 174 -4.05 -19.55 -18.47
C ALA A 174 -4.34 -20.28 -19.79
N VAL A 175 -4.74 -21.56 -19.75
CA VAL A 175 -5.16 -22.33 -20.93
C VAL A 175 -6.42 -21.72 -21.53
N ALA A 176 -7.43 -21.40 -20.72
CA ALA A 176 -8.67 -20.78 -21.17
C ALA A 176 -8.39 -19.44 -21.88
N SER A 177 -7.60 -18.56 -21.27
CA SER A 177 -7.19 -17.27 -21.85
C SER A 177 -6.42 -17.43 -23.16
N LEU A 178 -5.53 -18.42 -23.26
CA LEU A 178 -4.82 -18.72 -24.51
C LEU A 178 -5.76 -19.22 -25.61
N LEU A 179 -6.70 -20.10 -25.30
CA LEU A 179 -7.67 -20.64 -26.25
C LEU A 179 -8.61 -19.54 -26.77
N ASP A 180 -9.08 -18.67 -25.88
CA ASP A 180 -9.90 -17.52 -26.24
C ASP A 180 -9.13 -16.57 -27.17
N ALA A 181 -7.90 -16.18 -26.78
CA ALA A 181 -7.08 -15.30 -27.59
C ALA A 181 -6.70 -15.92 -28.95
N LEU A 182 -6.41 -17.22 -29.03
CA LEU A 182 -6.16 -17.89 -30.33
C LEU A 182 -7.37 -17.87 -31.27
N THR A 183 -8.58 -17.79 -30.71
CA THR A 183 -9.83 -17.80 -31.45
C THR A 183 -10.19 -16.39 -31.91
N HIS A 184 -10.08 -15.41 -31.02
CA HIS A 184 -10.60 -14.06 -31.23
C HIS A 184 -9.53 -13.00 -31.50
N ALA A 185 -8.35 -13.12 -30.90
CA ALA A 185 -7.29 -12.10 -30.94
C ALA A 185 -5.87 -12.70 -30.93
N PRO A 186 -5.45 -13.47 -31.96
CA PRO A 186 -4.17 -14.18 -31.96
C PRO A 186 -2.94 -13.26 -31.92
N GLN A 187 -3.12 -11.97 -32.25
CA GLN A 187 -2.09 -10.93 -32.18
C GLN A 187 -2.03 -10.22 -30.82
N ALA A 188 -2.91 -10.56 -29.86
CA ALA A 188 -2.84 -10.05 -28.50
C ALA A 188 -1.50 -10.43 -27.85
N ARG A 189 -0.99 -9.56 -26.98
CA ARG A 189 0.27 -9.81 -26.27
C ARG A 189 0.07 -10.91 -25.23
N LEU A 190 1.09 -11.76 -25.05
CA LEU A 190 1.05 -12.80 -24.01
C LEU A 190 0.91 -12.20 -22.61
N ASP A 191 1.54 -11.05 -22.39
CA ASP A 191 1.51 -10.32 -21.13
C ASP A 191 0.19 -9.57 -20.89
N THR A 192 -0.87 -9.78 -21.67
CA THR A 192 -2.22 -9.29 -21.32
C THR A 192 -3.16 -10.42 -20.93
N LEU A 193 -2.73 -11.68 -21.06
CA LEU A 193 -3.59 -12.82 -20.76
C LEU A 193 -3.81 -13.01 -19.26
N ALA A 194 -5.06 -13.24 -18.88
CA ALA A 194 -5.44 -13.50 -17.50
C ALA A 194 -4.96 -14.88 -17.05
N ILE A 195 -4.38 -14.94 -15.86
CA ILE A 195 -3.96 -16.19 -15.21
C ILE A 195 -4.57 -16.38 -13.82
N LEU A 196 -5.20 -15.35 -13.27
CA LEU A 196 -5.79 -15.39 -11.94
C LEU A 196 -7.15 -16.07 -12.03
N PRO A 197 -7.41 -17.12 -11.24
CA PRO A 197 -8.73 -17.70 -11.14
C PRO A 197 -9.74 -16.67 -10.62
N GLU A 198 -10.99 -16.80 -11.03
CA GLU A 198 -12.09 -15.93 -10.60
C GLU A 198 -12.21 -15.83 -9.07
N ALA A 199 -12.06 -16.95 -8.34
CA ALA A 199 -12.08 -16.96 -6.88
C ALA A 199 -10.98 -16.07 -6.25
N GLU A 200 -9.82 -15.96 -6.90
CA GLU A 200 -8.73 -15.10 -6.43
C GLU A 200 -9.04 -13.62 -6.72
N LEU A 201 -9.63 -13.31 -7.87
CA LEU A 201 -10.11 -11.95 -8.19
C LEU A 201 -11.21 -11.50 -7.22
N GLN A 202 -12.15 -12.38 -6.90
CA GLN A 202 -13.20 -12.10 -5.91
C GLN A 202 -12.61 -11.84 -4.52
N GLN A 203 -11.59 -12.60 -4.12
CA GLN A 203 -10.91 -12.36 -2.84
C GLN A 203 -10.23 -10.99 -2.80
N LEU A 204 -9.57 -10.58 -3.90
CA LEU A 204 -8.96 -9.26 -4.03
C LEU A 204 -10.03 -8.15 -3.98
N ALA A 205 -11.17 -8.35 -4.63
CA ALA A 205 -12.29 -7.41 -4.57
C ALA A 205 -12.87 -7.30 -3.15
N GLN A 206 -13.05 -8.42 -2.44
CA GLN A 206 -13.54 -8.43 -1.06
C GLN A 206 -12.61 -7.69 -0.08
N TRP A 207 -11.29 -7.75 -0.28
CA TRP A 207 -10.35 -6.97 0.55
C TRP A 207 -10.42 -5.46 0.30
N ASN A 208 -10.98 -5.06 -0.85
CA ASN A 208 -11.21 -3.67 -1.24
C ASN A 208 -12.66 -3.23 -1.04
N ASP A 209 -13.51 -4.06 -0.42
CA ASP A 209 -14.85 -3.67 0.03
C ASP A 209 -14.75 -2.88 1.34
N THR A 210 -14.36 -1.61 1.20
CA THR A 210 -14.00 -0.72 2.31
C THR A 210 -14.96 0.46 2.44
N ALA A 211 -16.14 0.35 1.83
CA ALA A 211 -17.15 1.41 1.84
C ALA A 211 -17.50 1.83 3.28
N LEU A 212 -17.33 3.13 3.56
CA LEU A 212 -17.65 3.75 4.84
C LEU A 212 -18.50 4.99 4.57
N ASP A 213 -19.67 5.08 5.20
CA ASP A 213 -20.49 6.29 5.08
C ASP A 213 -19.86 7.45 5.86
N TYR A 214 -19.84 8.64 5.25
CA TYR A 214 -19.23 9.83 5.82
C TYR A 214 -19.84 11.09 5.20
N PRO A 215 -19.75 12.26 5.86
CA PRO A 215 -20.36 13.49 5.38
C PRO A 215 -19.56 14.09 4.20
N ARG A 216 -19.77 13.57 2.98
CA ARG A 216 -19.03 13.92 1.75
C ARG A 216 -18.98 15.41 1.41
N ASN A 217 -19.96 16.19 1.86
CA ASN A 217 -20.07 17.63 1.59
C ASN A 217 -19.53 18.52 2.72
N ALA A 218 -19.05 17.90 3.81
CA ALA A 218 -18.50 18.63 4.94
C ALA A 218 -17.06 19.06 4.69
N CYS A 219 -16.68 20.15 5.35
CA CYS A 219 -15.31 20.63 5.43
C CYS A 219 -14.71 20.27 6.79
N LEU A 220 -13.38 20.21 6.84
CA LEU A 220 -12.65 19.69 8.00
C LEU A 220 -12.89 20.51 9.29
N HIS A 221 -13.00 21.83 9.17
CA HIS A 221 -13.30 22.72 10.30
C HIS A 221 -14.73 22.52 10.84
N GLU A 222 -15.69 22.11 10.01
CA GLU A 222 -17.09 21.88 10.42
C GLU A 222 -17.19 20.71 11.42
N LEU A 223 -16.28 19.73 11.36
CA LEU A 223 -16.21 18.65 12.35
C LEU A 223 -15.86 19.18 13.75
N ILE A 224 -14.98 20.17 13.82
CA ILE A 224 -14.60 20.82 15.08
C ILE A 224 -15.73 21.74 15.55
N GLU A 225 -16.38 22.49 14.65
CA GLU A 225 -17.52 23.33 14.99
C GLU A 225 -18.69 22.53 15.58
N ALA A 226 -18.97 21.34 15.04
CA ALA A 226 -19.95 20.43 15.60
C ALA A 226 -19.58 20.05 17.05
N GLN A 227 -18.31 19.79 17.32
CA GLN A 227 -17.83 19.47 18.67
C GLN A 227 -17.88 20.69 19.62
N VAL A 228 -17.59 21.89 19.13
CA VAL A 228 -17.69 23.14 19.91
C VAL A 228 -19.13 23.33 20.41
N ASN A 229 -20.12 23.05 19.57
CA ASN A 229 -21.53 23.12 19.97
C ASN A 229 -21.91 22.04 20.99
N ALA A 230 -21.29 20.86 20.92
CA ALA A 230 -21.59 19.73 21.81
C ALA A 230 -20.96 19.89 23.21
N THR A 231 -19.71 20.34 23.29
CA THR A 231 -18.96 20.45 24.56
C THR A 231 -18.09 21.71 24.60
N PRO A 232 -18.68 22.91 24.66
CA PRO A 232 -17.94 24.18 24.54
C PRO A 232 -16.90 24.38 25.65
N ASP A 233 -17.22 23.97 26.87
CA ASP A 233 -16.37 24.17 28.06
C ASP A 233 -15.29 23.09 28.26
N ALA A 234 -15.30 22.04 27.44
CA ALA A 234 -14.28 20.99 27.51
C ALA A 234 -12.92 21.53 27.04
N VAL A 235 -11.82 21.04 27.63
CA VAL A 235 -10.46 21.42 27.23
C VAL A 235 -10.12 20.81 25.87
N ALA A 236 -9.86 21.67 24.88
CA ALA A 236 -9.48 21.27 23.52
C ALA A 236 -7.95 21.13 23.38
N VAL A 237 -7.18 22.06 23.95
CA VAL A 237 -5.73 22.15 23.75
C VAL A 237 -5.03 22.44 25.06
N VAL A 238 -3.90 21.76 25.30
CA VAL A 238 -2.96 21.98 26.40
C VAL A 238 -1.58 22.21 25.80
N CYS A 239 -0.90 23.29 26.22
CA CYS A 239 0.46 23.62 25.82
C CYS A 239 1.21 24.21 27.03
N GLY A 240 2.05 23.41 27.69
CA GLY A 240 2.64 23.79 28.97
C GLY A 240 1.55 24.10 30.00
N ASP A 241 1.62 25.27 30.63
CA ASP A 241 0.64 25.72 31.62
C ASP A 241 -0.63 26.35 31.00
N GLN A 242 -0.65 26.54 29.68
CA GLN A 242 -1.79 27.15 28.98
C GLN A 242 -2.78 26.08 28.53
N GLN A 243 -4.07 26.39 28.67
CA GLN A 243 -5.17 25.55 28.19
C GLN A 243 -6.19 26.42 27.46
N LEU A 244 -6.81 25.86 26.42
CA LEU A 244 -7.97 26.44 25.76
C LEU A 244 -9.12 25.44 25.77
N SER A 245 -10.31 25.93 26.11
CA SER A 245 -11.56 25.24 25.84
C SER A 245 -11.90 25.23 24.34
N TYR A 246 -12.85 24.38 23.95
CA TYR A 246 -13.38 24.36 22.59
C TYR A 246 -13.98 25.72 22.18
N ALA A 247 -14.73 26.36 23.08
CA ALA A 247 -15.30 27.68 22.84
C ALA A 247 -14.21 28.74 22.61
N GLU A 248 -13.19 28.79 23.46
CA GLU A 248 -12.09 29.77 23.32
C GLU A 248 -11.27 29.56 22.04
N LEU A 249 -10.97 28.30 21.70
CA LEU A 249 -10.30 27.96 20.44
C LEU A 249 -11.13 28.43 19.24
N ASN A 250 -12.44 28.14 19.25
CA ASN A 250 -13.34 28.51 18.17
C ASN A 250 -13.46 30.02 18.01
N THR A 251 -13.65 30.76 19.10
CA THR A 251 -13.75 32.23 19.09
C THR A 251 -12.50 32.86 18.50
N ARG A 252 -11.31 32.48 18.99
CA ARG A 252 -10.04 33.04 18.48
C ARG A 252 -9.82 32.68 17.01
N ALA A 253 -10.17 31.46 16.60
CA ALA A 253 -10.06 31.05 15.20
C ALA A 253 -11.07 31.79 14.30
N ASN A 254 -12.30 32.02 14.76
CA ASN A 254 -13.32 32.77 14.01
C ASN A 254 -12.91 34.22 13.77
N GLN A 255 -12.40 34.89 14.81
CA GLN A 255 -11.91 36.26 14.72
C GLN A 255 -10.82 36.40 13.66
N LEU A 256 -9.80 35.54 13.71
CA LEU A 256 -8.73 35.51 12.72
C LEU A 256 -9.28 35.12 11.33
N ALA A 257 -10.24 34.19 11.24
CA ALA A 257 -10.84 33.78 9.98
C ALA A 257 -11.58 34.94 9.27
N HIS A 258 -12.34 35.75 10.00
CA HIS A 258 -13.00 36.93 9.43
C HIS A 258 -11.99 37.95 8.92
N TYR A 259 -10.89 38.14 9.65
CA TYR A 259 -9.81 39.02 9.21
C TYR A 259 -9.11 38.48 7.95
N LEU A 260 -8.81 37.19 7.89
CA LEU A 260 -8.25 36.53 6.71
C LEU A 260 -9.18 36.65 5.49
N ARG A 261 -10.50 36.51 5.66
CA ARG A 261 -11.48 36.75 4.60
C ARG A 261 -11.44 38.18 4.07
N ALA A 262 -11.26 39.16 4.95
CA ALA A 262 -11.13 40.56 4.54
C ALA A 262 -9.83 40.83 3.74
N LEU A 263 -8.80 40.00 3.92
CA LEU A 263 -7.58 40.01 3.10
C LEU A 263 -7.71 39.26 1.76
N GLY A 264 -8.86 38.62 1.50
CA GLY A 264 -9.14 37.89 0.27
C GLY A 264 -8.95 36.38 0.36
N VAL A 265 -8.75 35.82 1.55
CA VAL A 265 -8.72 34.36 1.73
C VAL A 265 -10.12 33.78 1.47
N GLY A 266 -10.19 32.76 0.61
CA GLY A 266 -11.39 32.04 0.24
C GLY A 266 -11.05 30.67 -0.36
N PRO A 267 -12.00 30.00 -1.03
CA PRO A 267 -11.81 28.66 -1.60
C PRO A 267 -10.57 28.58 -2.51
N ASP A 268 -9.76 27.52 -2.33
CA ASP A 268 -8.48 27.26 -3.01
C ASP A 268 -7.36 28.31 -2.82
N GLU A 269 -7.61 29.38 -2.06
CA GLU A 269 -6.56 30.31 -1.69
C GLU A 269 -5.67 29.75 -0.58
N ARG A 270 -4.37 29.99 -0.70
CA ARG A 270 -3.39 29.46 0.25
C ARG A 270 -3.01 30.50 1.28
N VAL A 271 -2.81 30.06 2.51
CA VAL A 271 -2.18 30.85 3.58
C VAL A 271 -1.01 30.06 4.13
N ALA A 272 0.18 30.66 4.09
CA ALA A 272 1.36 30.01 4.63
C ALA A 272 1.42 30.12 6.16
N VAL A 273 1.94 29.09 6.81
CA VAL A 273 2.07 29.01 8.28
C VAL A 273 3.53 28.72 8.60
N CYS A 274 4.26 29.73 9.07
CA CYS A 274 5.68 29.66 9.43
C CYS A 274 5.84 30.06 10.89
N VAL A 275 5.51 29.14 11.80
CA VAL A 275 5.47 29.39 13.25
C VAL A 275 6.06 28.21 14.02
N GLU A 276 6.54 28.48 15.23
CA GLU A 276 6.88 27.45 16.21
C GLU A 276 5.62 26.78 16.78
N ARG A 277 5.82 25.64 17.46
CA ARG A 277 4.73 24.85 18.03
C ARG A 277 4.17 25.51 19.30
N ARG A 278 3.21 26.40 19.11
CA ARG A 278 2.44 27.07 20.17
C ARG A 278 0.94 26.99 19.91
N ILE A 279 0.14 27.42 20.87
CA ILE A 279 -1.33 27.45 20.74
C ILE A 279 -1.77 28.26 19.52
N GLU A 280 -1.04 29.33 19.20
CA GLU A 280 -1.31 30.18 18.04
C GLU A 280 -1.25 29.41 16.72
N MET A 281 -0.36 28.41 16.60
CA MET A 281 -0.31 27.52 15.43
C MET A 281 -1.66 26.79 15.24
N ILE A 282 -2.26 26.32 16.32
CA ILE A 282 -3.56 25.65 16.30
C ILE A 282 -4.66 26.60 15.83
N ILE A 283 -4.70 27.79 16.42
CA ILE A 283 -5.67 28.84 16.09
C ILE A 283 -5.53 29.23 14.61
N GLY A 284 -4.29 29.47 14.14
CA GLY A 284 -4.00 29.89 12.78
C GLY A 284 -4.45 28.85 11.74
N MET A 285 -4.13 27.58 11.95
CA MET A 285 -4.57 26.51 11.04
C MET A 285 -6.10 26.41 10.97
N LEU A 286 -6.79 26.44 12.11
CA LEU A 286 -8.26 26.39 12.13
C LEU A 286 -8.88 27.63 11.49
N ALA A 287 -8.31 28.81 11.73
CA ALA A 287 -8.76 30.07 11.16
C ALA A 287 -8.66 30.10 9.63
N ILE A 288 -7.58 29.54 9.07
CA ILE A 288 -7.40 29.42 7.61
C ILE A 288 -8.52 28.59 7.00
N LEU A 289 -8.80 27.41 7.58
CA LEU A 289 -9.86 26.53 7.09
C LEU A 289 -11.25 27.18 7.21
N LYS A 290 -11.51 27.90 8.31
CA LYS A 290 -12.75 28.65 8.53
C LYS A 290 -12.91 29.85 7.61
N ALA A 291 -11.81 30.47 7.20
CA ALA A 291 -11.82 31.50 6.17
C ALA A 291 -12.13 30.93 4.77
N GLY A 292 -12.02 29.60 4.61
CA GLY A 292 -12.22 28.87 3.37
C GLY A 292 -10.93 28.61 2.59
N GLY A 293 -9.77 29.01 3.13
CA GLY A 293 -8.47 28.77 2.49
C GLY A 293 -7.83 27.45 2.92
N ALA A 294 -6.71 27.14 2.25
CA ALA A 294 -5.86 26.00 2.54
C ALA A 294 -4.56 26.43 3.22
N TYR A 295 -4.15 25.71 4.27
CA TYR A 295 -2.87 26.04 4.92
C TYR A 295 -1.68 25.40 4.20
N VAL A 296 -0.58 26.15 4.14
CA VAL A 296 0.73 25.69 3.63
C VAL A 296 1.73 25.76 4.77
N PRO A 297 2.06 24.64 5.44
CA PRO A 297 3.02 24.65 6.53
C PRO A 297 4.43 24.88 5.97
N LEU A 298 5.19 25.73 6.65
CA LEU A 298 6.60 26.02 6.39
C LEU A 298 7.38 25.82 7.68
N ASP A 299 8.45 25.02 7.64
CA ASP A 299 9.31 24.83 8.80
C ASP A 299 10.31 26.00 8.95
N PRO A 300 10.29 26.76 10.06
CA PRO A 300 11.25 27.84 10.30
C PRO A 300 12.71 27.34 10.43
N SER A 301 12.95 26.04 10.56
CA SER A 301 14.30 25.45 10.56
C SER A 301 14.85 25.20 9.16
N TYR A 302 14.03 25.29 8.10
CA TYR A 302 14.49 25.12 6.74
C TYR A 302 15.41 26.26 6.29
N PRO A 303 16.35 25.98 5.36
CA PRO A 303 17.12 27.04 4.70
C PRO A 303 16.19 28.08 4.08
N SER A 304 16.55 29.36 4.19
CA SER A 304 15.73 30.48 3.71
C SER A 304 15.40 30.39 2.21
N GLU A 305 16.31 29.86 1.40
CA GLU A 305 16.07 29.59 -0.04
C GLU A 305 14.94 28.58 -0.27
N ARG A 306 14.86 27.53 0.56
CA ARG A 306 13.80 26.52 0.49
C ARG A 306 12.44 27.12 0.85
N VAL A 307 12.41 27.93 1.92
CA VAL A 307 11.21 28.66 2.34
C VAL A 307 10.75 29.62 1.26
N ALA A 308 11.69 30.38 0.66
CA ALA A 308 11.40 31.31 -0.44
C ALA A 308 10.80 30.59 -1.66
N TYR A 309 11.41 29.47 -2.09
CA TYR A 309 10.89 28.65 -3.18
C TYR A 309 9.46 28.15 -2.89
N MET A 310 9.21 27.63 -1.68
CA MET A 310 7.87 27.12 -1.31
C MET A 310 6.83 28.25 -1.28
N LEU A 311 7.19 29.45 -0.82
CA LEU A 311 6.32 30.63 -0.83
C LEU A 311 6.06 31.14 -2.24
N GLU A 312 7.06 31.17 -3.11
CA GLU A 312 6.89 31.54 -4.52
C GLU A 312 5.98 30.53 -5.24
N HIS A 313 6.23 29.23 -5.06
CA HIS A 313 5.47 28.16 -5.70
C HIS A 313 4.04 28.03 -5.17
N SER A 314 3.81 28.23 -3.87
CA SER A 314 2.46 28.17 -3.29
C SER A 314 1.65 29.46 -3.45
N ASP A 315 2.32 30.58 -3.73
CA ASP A 315 1.71 31.91 -3.89
C ASP A 315 0.60 32.28 -2.88
N PRO A 316 0.87 32.24 -1.56
CA PRO A 316 -0.17 32.44 -0.57
C PRO A 316 -0.60 33.92 -0.48
N VAL A 317 -1.87 34.13 -0.15
CA VAL A 317 -2.48 35.46 0.06
C VAL A 317 -1.85 36.15 1.28
N ALA A 318 -1.59 35.38 2.33
CA ALA A 318 -0.98 35.86 3.57
C ALA A 318 -0.03 34.82 4.17
N ILE A 319 0.83 35.25 5.07
CA ILE A 319 1.76 34.40 5.81
C ILE A 319 1.54 34.62 7.31
N LEU A 320 1.12 33.59 8.02
CA LEU A 320 1.06 33.58 9.48
C LEU A 320 2.44 33.28 10.04
N VAL A 321 2.91 34.15 10.92
CA VAL A 321 4.26 34.10 11.50
C VAL A 321 4.25 34.30 13.01
N ASP A 322 5.32 33.87 13.65
CA ASP A 322 5.73 34.28 14.98
C ASP A 322 7.11 34.96 14.90
N THR A 323 7.74 35.22 16.05
CA THR A 323 9.05 35.87 16.11
C THR A 323 10.08 35.11 15.26
N ARG A 324 10.11 33.77 15.36
CA ARG A 324 11.08 32.96 14.64
C ARG A 324 10.78 32.91 13.14
N GLY A 325 9.51 32.79 12.76
CA GLY A 325 9.07 32.89 11.37
C GLY A 325 9.47 34.21 10.74
N CYS A 326 9.27 35.34 11.45
CA CYS A 326 9.71 36.66 11.01
C CYS A 326 11.21 36.72 10.73
N GLU A 327 12.06 36.19 11.63
CA GLU A 327 13.51 36.16 11.44
C GLU A 327 13.92 35.43 10.15
N VAL A 328 13.32 34.27 9.90
CA VAL A 328 13.61 33.44 8.72
C VAL A 328 13.19 34.14 7.43
N LEU A 329 12.03 34.79 7.43
CA LEU A 329 11.54 35.54 6.28
C LEU A 329 12.39 36.79 6.00
N GLN A 330 12.86 37.49 7.03
CA GLN A 330 13.73 38.67 6.88
C GLN A 330 15.12 38.31 6.32
N GLN A 331 15.64 37.12 6.64
CA GLN A 331 16.90 36.62 6.08
C GLN A 331 16.80 36.27 4.60
N SER A 332 15.60 36.10 4.08
CA SER A 332 15.37 35.83 2.67
C SER A 332 15.22 37.14 1.90
N ALA A 333 16.13 37.40 0.96
CA ALA A 333 16.09 38.58 0.08
C ALA A 333 15.07 38.43 -1.07
N ALA A 334 14.21 37.41 -1.05
CA ALA A 334 13.28 37.14 -2.13
C ALA A 334 12.18 38.21 -2.20
N GLU A 335 12.05 38.89 -3.34
CA GLU A 335 10.97 39.86 -3.60
C GLU A 335 9.58 39.27 -3.35
N ALA A 336 9.43 37.96 -3.56
CA ALA A 336 8.20 37.20 -3.34
C ALA A 336 7.71 37.29 -1.88
N ILE A 337 8.61 37.47 -0.90
CA ILE A 337 8.25 37.59 0.52
C ILE A 337 7.82 39.03 0.84
N GLN A 338 8.49 40.02 0.26
CA GLN A 338 8.24 41.44 0.53
C GLN A 338 6.88 41.94 0.03
N ARG A 339 6.29 41.25 -0.96
CA ARG A 339 4.98 41.61 -1.53
C ARG A 339 3.78 41.02 -0.78
N ARG A 340 3.99 40.14 0.20
CA ARG A 340 2.92 39.41 0.89
C ARG A 340 2.64 39.97 2.27
N THR A 341 1.39 39.87 2.69
CA THR A 341 0.97 40.28 4.04
C THR A 341 1.43 39.25 5.06
N CYS A 342 2.43 39.62 5.87
CA CYS A 342 2.86 38.84 7.03
C CYS A 342 2.05 39.26 8.26
N LEU A 343 1.44 38.29 8.96
CA LEU A 343 0.64 38.51 10.15
C LEU A 343 1.30 37.78 11.33
N HIS A 344 1.79 38.54 12.29
CA HIS A 344 2.36 37.99 13.51
C HIS A 344 1.25 37.60 14.49
N LEU A 345 1.05 36.30 14.74
CA LEU A 345 -0.12 35.78 15.47
C LEU A 345 -0.30 36.34 16.90
N GLN A 346 0.79 36.72 17.57
CA GLN A 346 0.74 37.38 18.89
C GLN A 346 0.77 38.91 18.82
N ALA A 347 1.77 39.50 18.15
CA ALA A 347 1.96 40.95 18.11
C ALA A 347 0.83 41.69 17.38
N ASP A 348 0.22 41.06 16.37
CA ASP A 348 -0.85 41.65 15.56
C ASP A 348 -2.26 41.23 16.02
N ALA A 349 -2.38 40.50 17.14
CA ALA A 349 -3.66 39.97 17.61
C ALA A 349 -4.77 41.04 17.73
N GLY A 350 -4.40 42.25 18.14
CA GLY A 350 -5.32 43.39 18.24
C GLY A 350 -6.00 43.80 16.92
N LEU A 351 -5.49 43.37 15.75
CA LEU A 351 -6.11 43.62 14.45
C LEU A 351 -7.43 42.85 14.26
N TRP A 352 -7.59 41.70 14.91
CA TRP A 352 -8.76 40.84 14.78
C TRP A 352 -9.46 40.51 16.10
N GLU A 353 -8.91 40.89 17.26
CA GLU A 353 -9.57 40.69 18.56
C GLU A 353 -10.98 41.28 18.66
N GLN A 354 -11.29 42.31 17.87
CA GLN A 354 -12.61 42.96 17.79
C GLN A 354 -13.45 42.47 16.62
N ALA A 355 -12.96 41.50 15.83
CA ALA A 355 -13.73 40.89 14.76
C ALA A 355 -14.87 40.02 15.33
N GLN A 356 -15.82 39.67 14.48
CA GLN A 356 -16.94 38.81 14.84
C GLN A 356 -16.44 37.45 15.34
N ASP A 357 -17.06 36.93 16.40
CA ASP A 357 -16.72 35.64 17.01
C ASP A 357 -17.57 34.47 16.50
N ALA A 358 -18.66 34.73 15.79
CA ALA A 358 -19.50 33.70 15.18
C ALA A 358 -18.80 33.02 14.00
N ASN A 359 -19.07 31.72 13.80
CA ASN A 359 -18.51 30.94 12.69
C ASN A 359 -18.77 31.65 11.36
N PRO A 360 -17.74 31.82 10.50
CA PRO A 360 -17.92 32.42 9.19
C PRO A 360 -18.93 31.63 8.36
N GLN A 361 -19.87 32.32 7.70
CA GLN A 361 -20.80 31.64 6.80
C GLN A 361 -20.06 31.03 5.61
N ARG A 362 -20.51 29.84 5.20
CA ARG A 362 -20.04 29.15 3.99
C ARG A 362 -20.39 29.98 2.75
N VAL A 363 -19.40 30.65 2.17
CA VAL A 363 -19.55 31.40 0.92
C VAL A 363 -18.66 30.76 -0.13
N GLY A 364 -19.25 29.99 -1.05
CA GLY A 364 -18.55 29.34 -2.18
C GLY A 364 -17.62 28.18 -1.82
N LEU A 365 -17.37 27.91 -0.53
CA LEU A 365 -16.55 26.78 -0.09
C LEU A 365 -17.29 25.45 -0.29
N GLU A 366 -16.63 24.49 -0.91
CA GLU A 366 -17.12 23.12 -1.16
C GLU A 366 -16.10 22.09 -0.64
N SER A 367 -16.52 20.86 -0.38
CA SER A 367 -15.62 19.82 0.16
C SER A 367 -14.54 19.37 -0.84
N SER A 368 -14.68 19.70 -2.12
CA SER A 368 -13.65 19.48 -3.14
C SER A 368 -12.57 20.57 -3.19
N HIS A 369 -12.72 21.66 -2.42
CA HIS A 369 -11.67 22.68 -2.32
C HIS A 369 -10.55 22.22 -1.39
N LEU A 370 -9.39 22.83 -1.58
CA LEU A 370 -8.18 22.51 -0.83
C LEU A 370 -8.36 22.75 0.68
N ALA A 371 -7.96 21.77 1.48
CA ALA A 371 -7.80 21.90 2.92
C ALA A 371 -6.35 22.28 3.28
N TYR A 372 -5.38 21.65 2.62
CA TYR A 372 -3.96 21.93 2.85
C TYR A 372 -3.08 21.54 1.68
N VAL A 373 -1.87 22.11 1.66
CA VAL A 373 -0.82 21.74 0.72
C VAL A 373 0.47 21.46 1.49
N ILE A 374 0.90 20.20 1.51
CA ILE A 374 2.14 19.78 2.19
C ILE A 374 3.22 19.48 1.16
N TYR A 375 4.42 20.03 1.37
CA TYR A 375 5.53 19.82 0.45
C TYR A 375 6.36 18.58 0.79
N THR A 376 6.56 17.72 -0.21
CA THR A 376 7.43 16.53 -0.10
C THR A 376 8.70 16.71 -0.93
N SER A 377 9.73 15.90 -0.65
CA SER A 377 10.95 15.87 -1.48
C SER A 377 10.61 15.34 -2.87
N GLY A 378 10.67 16.20 -3.90
CA GLY A 378 10.50 15.79 -5.29
C GLY A 378 11.70 14.99 -5.77
N SER A 379 11.45 13.99 -6.63
CA SER A 379 12.49 13.18 -7.28
C SER A 379 13.41 14.01 -8.20
N THR A 380 12.97 15.20 -8.61
CA THR A 380 13.70 16.19 -9.41
C THR A 380 14.63 17.09 -8.58
N GLY A 381 14.65 16.94 -7.25
CA GLY A 381 15.43 17.74 -6.31
C GLY A 381 14.70 18.98 -5.77
N LEU A 382 13.68 19.47 -6.48
CA LEU A 382 12.82 20.55 -6.00
C LEU A 382 11.61 20.00 -5.22
N PRO A 383 11.23 20.59 -4.08
CA PRO A 383 10.02 20.20 -3.36
C PRO A 383 8.75 20.34 -4.23
N LYS A 384 7.82 19.39 -4.07
CA LYS A 384 6.51 19.40 -4.74
C LYS A 384 5.40 19.54 -3.70
N GLY A 385 4.41 20.40 -3.96
CA GLY A 385 3.24 20.55 -3.09
C GLY A 385 2.20 19.48 -3.38
N VAL A 386 1.85 18.67 -2.39
CA VAL A 386 0.74 17.73 -2.45
C VAL A 386 -0.50 18.45 -1.93
N ALA A 387 -1.46 18.68 -2.82
CA ALA A 387 -2.69 19.40 -2.52
C ALA A 387 -3.79 18.40 -2.14
N ILE A 388 -4.34 18.54 -0.93
CA ILE A 388 -5.37 17.66 -0.39
C ILE A 388 -6.66 18.45 -0.19
N GLU A 389 -7.77 17.88 -0.64
CA GLU A 389 -9.09 18.49 -0.52
C GLU A 389 -9.73 18.18 0.84
N HIS A 390 -10.73 18.97 1.22
CA HIS A 390 -11.49 18.74 2.44
C HIS A 390 -12.12 17.35 2.51
N ARG A 391 -12.73 16.86 1.42
CA ARG A 391 -13.41 15.55 1.40
C ARG A 391 -12.46 14.39 1.63
N ASN A 392 -11.20 14.50 1.19
CA ASN A 392 -10.19 13.45 1.43
C ASN A 392 -9.85 13.38 2.93
N ALA A 393 -9.55 14.55 3.52
CA ALA A 393 -9.27 14.66 4.94
C ALA A 393 -10.47 14.23 5.80
N VAL A 394 -11.70 14.63 5.45
CA VAL A 394 -12.91 14.24 6.19
C VAL A 394 -13.16 12.73 6.11
N ASN A 395 -12.97 12.09 4.95
CA ASN A 395 -13.01 10.63 4.83
C ASN A 395 -12.04 9.97 5.81
N PHE A 396 -10.79 10.43 5.81
CA PHE A 396 -9.73 9.91 6.67
C PHE A 396 -10.07 10.08 8.17
N ILE A 397 -10.56 11.26 8.58
CA ILE A 397 -10.94 11.51 9.98
C ILE A 397 -12.14 10.65 10.38
N CYS A 398 -13.16 10.48 9.53
CA CYS A 398 -14.29 9.61 9.84
C CYS A 398 -13.89 8.13 9.96
N TRP A 399 -12.94 7.67 9.13
CA TRP A 399 -12.35 6.35 9.33
C TRP A 399 -11.65 6.26 10.70
N ALA A 400 -10.84 7.26 11.07
CA ALA A 400 -10.16 7.27 12.36
C ALA A 400 -11.15 7.25 13.54
N GLN A 401 -12.26 7.99 13.45
CA GLN A 401 -13.33 7.94 14.45
C GLN A 401 -13.97 6.55 14.59
N SER A 402 -14.02 5.76 13.51
CA SER A 402 -14.54 4.38 13.54
C SER A 402 -13.52 3.36 14.04
N ALA A 403 -12.23 3.66 13.88
CA ALA A 403 -11.11 2.74 14.14
C ALA A 403 -10.54 2.83 15.57
N PHE A 404 -10.89 3.90 16.29
CA PHE A 404 -10.40 4.18 17.63
C PHE A 404 -11.56 4.54 18.56
N GLU A 405 -11.51 4.04 19.79
CA GLU A 405 -12.47 4.40 20.83
C GLU A 405 -12.15 5.79 21.39
N ARG A 406 -13.17 6.50 21.89
CA ARG A 406 -13.00 7.87 22.40
C ARG A 406 -12.02 7.95 23.58
N ASP A 407 -12.02 6.94 24.43
CA ASP A 407 -11.13 6.84 25.60
C ASP A 407 -9.66 6.58 25.21
N GLU A 408 -9.42 5.88 24.10
CA GLU A 408 -8.08 5.76 23.50
C GLU A 408 -7.56 7.13 23.02
N LEU A 409 -8.44 7.96 22.48
CA LEU A 409 -8.10 9.29 21.92
C LEU A 409 -8.18 10.44 22.93
N GLN A 410 -8.65 10.18 24.15
CA GLN A 410 -9.04 11.20 25.14
C GLN A 410 -7.99 12.31 25.33
N ARG A 411 -6.72 11.94 25.41
CA ARG A 411 -5.57 12.85 25.49
C ARG A 411 -4.54 12.43 24.45
N THR A 412 -4.57 13.08 23.30
CA THR A 412 -3.70 12.75 22.18
C THR A 412 -2.47 13.65 22.19
N LEU A 413 -1.29 13.06 22.13
CA LEU A 413 -0.05 13.82 21.95
C LEU A 413 -0.03 14.43 20.54
N PHE A 414 0.06 15.76 20.46
CA PHE A 414 0.34 16.45 19.22
C PHE A 414 1.82 16.84 19.20
N ALA A 415 2.62 16.02 18.52
CA ALA A 415 4.08 16.09 18.50
C ALA A 415 4.65 16.16 17.08
N THR A 416 3.90 15.70 16.07
CA THR A 416 4.39 15.66 14.70
C THR A 416 4.38 17.05 14.09
N SER A 417 5.49 17.44 13.43
CA SER A 417 5.59 18.70 12.69
C SER A 417 4.45 18.81 11.68
N ILE A 418 3.83 19.99 11.59
CA ILE A 418 2.74 20.27 10.64
C ILE A 418 3.18 20.19 9.18
N ASN A 419 4.49 20.13 8.92
CA ASN A 419 5.06 19.86 7.61
C ASN A 419 4.97 18.38 7.20
N PHE A 420 4.50 17.49 8.09
CA PHE A 420 4.16 16.11 7.79
C PHE A 420 2.66 15.89 8.02
N ASP A 421 2.04 15.15 7.11
CA ASP A 421 0.61 14.81 7.09
C ASP A 421 0.14 13.95 8.26
N LEU A 422 1.04 13.26 8.97
CA LEU A 422 0.75 12.61 10.26
C LEU A 422 0.15 13.59 11.28
N ALA A 423 0.53 14.88 11.21
CA ALA A 423 -0.04 15.93 12.05
C ALA A 423 -1.55 16.12 11.83
N VAL A 424 -2.09 15.79 10.65
CA VAL A 424 -3.52 15.90 10.35
C VAL A 424 -4.33 14.95 11.23
N TYR A 425 -3.85 13.71 11.42
CA TYR A 425 -4.46 12.77 12.35
C TYR A 425 -4.42 13.30 13.79
N GLU A 426 -3.23 13.74 14.24
CA GLU A 426 -3.05 14.21 15.61
C GLU A 426 -3.89 15.43 15.92
N TYR A 427 -4.09 16.33 14.95
CA TYR A 427 -4.88 17.54 15.12
C TYR A 427 -6.38 17.28 15.06
N PHE A 428 -6.87 16.73 13.94
CA PHE A 428 -8.30 16.78 13.63
C PHE A 428 -9.09 15.61 14.22
N THR A 429 -8.48 14.42 14.34
CA THR A 429 -9.16 13.23 14.88
C THR A 429 -9.65 13.47 16.32
N PRO A 430 -8.79 13.78 17.30
CA PRO A 430 -9.25 13.99 18.68
C PRO A 430 -10.16 15.22 18.82
N LEU A 431 -9.90 16.32 18.09
CA LEU A 431 -10.74 17.52 18.17
C LEU A 431 -12.15 17.30 17.61
N SER A 432 -12.31 16.40 16.64
CA SER A 432 -13.63 16.04 16.12
C SER A 432 -14.46 15.15 17.08
N LEU A 433 -13.88 14.68 18.18
CA LEU A 433 -14.49 13.77 19.16
C LEU A 433 -14.58 14.35 20.59
N GLY A 434 -14.24 15.63 20.76
CA GLY A 434 -14.28 16.28 22.07
C GLY A 434 -13.16 15.82 22.99
N CYS A 435 -12.05 15.36 22.43
CA CYS A 435 -10.84 14.97 23.15
C CYS A 435 -9.86 16.15 23.25
N THR A 436 -8.76 15.96 23.96
CA THR A 436 -7.77 17.01 24.24
C THR A 436 -6.45 16.77 23.49
N LEU A 437 -5.94 17.81 22.86
CA LEU A 437 -4.61 17.86 22.27
C LEU A 437 -3.57 18.29 23.30
N HIS A 438 -2.52 17.48 23.47
CA HIS A 438 -1.34 17.83 24.27
C HIS A 438 -0.19 18.22 23.34
N LEU A 439 0.03 19.52 23.19
CA LEU A 439 1.05 20.07 22.29
C LEU A 439 2.44 19.99 22.95
N VAL A 440 3.38 19.39 22.23
CA VAL A 440 4.81 19.36 22.58
C VAL A 440 5.65 19.64 21.33
N ASP A 441 6.93 20.01 21.51
CA ASP A 441 7.83 20.34 20.40
C ASP A 441 8.03 19.17 19.43
N ASN A 442 8.20 17.96 19.96
CA ASN A 442 8.30 16.71 19.22
C ASN A 442 8.13 15.53 20.18
N ALA A 443 8.04 14.30 19.65
CA ALA A 443 7.78 13.13 20.47
C ALA A 443 8.88 12.87 21.52
N LEU A 444 10.14 13.23 21.23
CA LEU A 444 11.25 13.08 22.17
C LEU A 444 11.23 14.11 23.31
N ALA A 445 10.40 15.16 23.23
CA ALA A 445 10.19 16.07 24.36
C ALA A 445 9.70 15.33 25.62
N LEU A 446 9.00 14.20 25.44
CA LEU A 446 8.55 13.32 26.54
C LEU A 446 9.69 12.79 27.42
N LEU A 447 10.94 12.75 26.91
CA LEU A 447 12.11 12.36 27.69
C LEU A 447 12.39 13.33 28.85
N THR A 448 12.01 14.58 28.69
CA THR A 448 12.25 15.67 29.66
C THR A 448 10.97 16.29 30.20
N GLN A 449 9.86 16.14 29.48
CA GLN A 449 8.56 16.74 29.79
C GLN A 449 7.47 15.67 29.68
N PRO A 450 7.35 14.78 30.68
CA PRO A 450 6.34 13.72 30.67
C PRO A 450 4.93 14.29 30.49
N GLN A 451 4.13 13.62 29.67
CA GLN A 451 2.73 13.99 29.42
C GLN A 451 1.82 12.81 29.75
N ASP A 452 0.72 13.07 30.44
CA ASP A 452 -0.31 12.06 30.69
C ASP A 452 -1.25 11.95 29.48
N VAL A 453 -0.77 11.30 28.43
CA VAL A 453 -1.50 11.07 27.18
C VAL A 453 -1.97 9.61 27.05
N THR A 454 -3.13 9.42 26.42
CA THR A 454 -3.71 8.10 26.12
C THR A 454 -3.24 7.56 24.77
N LEU A 455 -2.91 8.45 23.83
CA LEU A 455 -2.39 8.08 22.51
C LEU A 455 -1.10 8.83 22.16
N ILE A 456 -0.12 8.09 21.65
CA ILE A 456 1.10 8.63 21.03
C ILE A 456 1.12 8.20 19.56
N ASN A 457 1.22 9.17 18.66
CA ASN A 457 1.41 8.95 17.23
C ASN A 457 2.82 9.43 16.84
N THR A 458 3.66 8.56 16.27
CA THR A 458 5.05 8.91 15.95
C THR A 458 5.69 7.88 15.00
N VAL A 459 6.94 8.12 14.59
CA VAL A 459 7.77 7.14 13.87
C VAL A 459 8.37 6.07 14.79
N PRO A 460 8.62 4.83 14.30
CA PRO A 460 9.26 3.75 15.06
C PRO A 460 10.59 4.13 15.73
N SER A 461 11.46 4.89 15.06
CA SER A 461 12.75 5.33 15.60
C SER A 461 12.60 6.17 16.88
N ALA A 462 11.72 7.18 16.87
CA ALA A 462 11.42 8.00 18.04
C ALA A 462 10.77 7.19 19.17
N MET A 463 9.82 6.30 18.83
CA MET A 463 9.20 5.41 19.82
C MET A 463 10.23 4.50 20.48
N SER A 464 11.21 3.98 19.74
CA SER A 464 12.27 3.16 20.31
C SER A 464 13.10 3.93 21.36
N ALA A 465 13.35 5.23 21.16
CA ALA A 465 14.03 6.05 22.17
C ALA A 465 13.17 6.23 23.42
N LEU A 466 11.87 6.48 23.28
CA LEU A 466 10.93 6.64 24.40
C LEU A 466 10.81 5.35 25.23
N VAL A 467 10.66 4.19 24.58
CA VAL A 467 10.61 2.88 25.24
C VAL A 467 11.91 2.57 26.00
N ASN A 468 13.06 2.96 25.43
CA ASN A 468 14.36 2.72 26.07
C ASN A 468 14.57 3.59 27.31
N ALA A 469 14.06 4.82 27.29
CA ALA A 469 14.13 5.74 28.42
C ALA A 469 13.04 5.52 29.48
N GLY A 470 12.03 4.69 29.20
CA GLY A 470 10.87 4.53 30.09
C GLY A 470 9.98 5.78 30.14
N ALA A 471 9.97 6.58 29.06
CA ALA A 471 9.30 7.88 28.98
C ALA A 471 7.84 7.81 28.50
N ILE A 472 7.24 6.62 28.51
CA ILE A 472 5.85 6.41 28.09
C ILE A 472 4.98 6.43 29.34
N SER A 473 3.98 7.30 29.37
CA SER A 473 3.05 7.42 30.50
C SER A 473 2.30 6.09 30.72
N PRO A 474 2.06 5.66 31.96
CA PRO A 474 1.23 4.49 32.25
C PRO A 474 -0.21 4.60 31.71
N GLN A 475 -0.64 5.81 31.37
CA GLN A 475 -1.97 6.15 30.85
C GLN A 475 -2.04 5.97 29.34
N THR A 476 -0.91 5.78 28.66
CA THR A 476 -0.86 5.51 27.23
C THR A 476 -1.40 4.12 26.94
N ARG A 477 -2.52 4.08 26.22
CA ARG A 477 -3.24 2.86 25.83
C ARG A 477 -2.90 2.44 24.42
N VAL A 478 -2.71 3.42 23.53
CA VAL A 478 -2.49 3.18 22.10
C VAL A 478 -1.23 3.88 21.62
N ILE A 479 -0.45 3.17 20.81
CA ILE A 479 0.69 3.72 20.07
C ILE A 479 0.46 3.53 18.58
N ASN A 480 0.42 4.62 17.83
CA ASN A 480 0.36 4.62 16.38
C ASN A 480 1.77 4.85 15.80
N LEU A 481 2.21 3.94 14.93
CA LEU A 481 3.51 3.97 14.28
C LEU A 481 3.37 4.01 12.76
N ALA A 482 4.01 4.99 12.13
CA ALA A 482 4.00 5.17 10.69
C ALA A 482 5.32 5.77 10.18
N GLY A 483 5.50 5.85 8.86
CA GLY A 483 6.65 6.50 8.22
C GLY A 483 7.93 5.66 8.13
N GLU A 484 8.07 4.58 8.90
CA GLU A 484 9.20 3.65 8.81
C GLU A 484 8.72 2.19 8.93
N ALA A 485 9.53 1.25 8.44
CA ALA A 485 9.23 -0.17 8.58
C ALA A 485 9.24 -0.60 10.06
N LEU A 486 8.10 -1.10 10.56
CA LEU A 486 7.96 -1.53 11.93
C LEU A 486 8.60 -2.90 12.19
N LYS A 487 9.47 -2.97 13.20
CA LYS A 487 10.21 -4.19 13.57
C LYS A 487 9.54 -4.90 14.75
N ARG A 488 9.54 -6.24 14.71
CA ARG A 488 9.06 -7.14 15.79
C ARG A 488 9.56 -6.74 17.17
N ASP A 489 10.88 -6.57 17.30
CA ASP A 489 11.56 -6.25 18.55
C ASP A 489 11.03 -4.97 19.21
N LEU A 490 10.67 -3.93 18.43
CA LEU A 490 10.10 -2.71 19.00
C LEU A 490 8.73 -2.97 19.62
N VAL A 491 7.85 -3.68 18.92
CA VAL A 491 6.50 -4.00 19.42
C VAL A 491 6.56 -4.88 20.66
N GLU A 492 7.43 -5.90 20.65
CA GLU A 492 7.65 -6.77 21.81
C GLU A 492 8.18 -5.98 23.01
N ARG A 493 9.11 -5.02 22.81
CA ARG A 493 9.57 -4.14 23.89
C ARG A 493 8.50 -3.19 24.41
N ILE A 494 7.67 -2.62 23.53
CA ILE A 494 6.54 -1.76 23.94
C ILE A 494 5.65 -2.54 24.90
N PHE A 495 5.19 -3.73 24.49
CA PHE A 495 4.34 -4.55 25.34
C PHE A 495 5.06 -5.01 26.62
N ALA A 496 6.32 -5.41 26.55
CA ALA A 496 7.04 -5.88 27.74
C ALA A 496 7.31 -4.79 28.78
N ARG A 497 7.45 -3.52 28.38
CA ARG A 497 7.91 -2.43 29.26
C ARG A 497 6.86 -1.41 29.64
N THR A 498 5.68 -1.45 29.03
CA THR A 498 4.62 -0.45 29.23
C THR A 498 3.26 -1.09 29.49
N GLY A 499 2.27 -0.28 29.85
CA GLY A 499 0.86 -0.69 29.96
C GLY A 499 0.08 -0.67 28.64
N VAL A 500 0.72 -0.33 27.52
CA VAL A 500 0.06 -0.12 26.21
C VAL A 500 -0.75 -1.35 25.80
N GLU A 501 -2.01 -1.14 25.47
CA GLU A 501 -2.97 -2.20 25.11
C GLU A 501 -2.81 -2.58 23.63
N ARG A 502 -2.52 -1.58 22.79
CA ARG A 502 -2.58 -1.68 21.32
C ARG A 502 -1.46 -0.91 20.63
N VAL A 503 -0.82 -1.56 19.65
CA VAL A 503 0.15 -0.91 18.75
C VAL A 503 -0.38 -0.99 17.32
N CYS A 504 -0.54 0.16 16.68
CA CYS A 504 -1.02 0.23 15.31
C CYS A 504 0.17 0.49 14.36
N ASN A 505 0.28 -0.32 13.31
CA ASN A 505 1.18 -0.08 12.19
C ASN A 505 0.36 0.56 11.07
N LEU A 506 0.67 1.80 10.69
CA LEU A 506 -0.05 2.55 9.67
C LEU A 506 0.89 2.90 8.52
N TYR A 507 0.34 2.88 7.31
CA TYR A 507 1.08 3.17 6.09
C TYR A 507 0.22 3.97 5.13
N GLY A 508 0.79 5.03 4.57
CA GLY A 508 0.22 5.81 3.49
C GLY A 508 1.25 6.85 3.02
N PRO A 509 1.36 7.12 1.71
CA PRO A 509 2.06 8.30 1.22
C PRO A 509 1.21 9.57 1.41
N THR A 510 1.85 10.73 1.31
CA THR A 510 1.18 12.03 1.44
C THR A 510 0.14 12.29 0.36
N GLU A 511 0.36 11.73 -0.83
CA GLU A 511 -0.55 11.81 -1.97
C GLU A 511 -1.91 11.10 -1.75
N THR A 512 -2.07 10.36 -0.65
CA THR A 512 -3.29 9.58 -0.33
C THR A 512 -3.78 9.85 1.10
N THR A 513 -3.62 11.10 1.55
CA THR A 513 -4.13 11.62 2.82
C THR A 513 -3.71 10.80 4.06
N THR A 514 -2.45 10.96 4.45
CA THR A 514 -1.88 10.41 5.70
C THR A 514 -1.77 8.88 5.73
N TYR A 515 -2.85 8.13 5.96
CA TYR A 515 -2.81 6.66 6.05
C TYR A 515 -3.78 6.01 5.07
N SER A 516 -3.31 4.98 4.35
CA SER A 516 -4.09 4.23 3.37
C SER A 516 -4.33 2.79 3.80
N THR A 517 -3.41 2.21 4.58
CA THR A 517 -3.56 0.89 5.19
C THR A 517 -3.16 0.91 6.64
N TRP A 518 -3.74 0.02 7.42
CA TRP A 518 -3.37 -0.13 8.81
C TRP A 518 -3.52 -1.57 9.32
N CYS A 519 -2.77 -1.87 10.38
CA CYS A 519 -2.93 -3.05 11.18
C CYS A 519 -2.90 -2.69 12.66
N SER A 520 -3.90 -3.15 13.40
CA SER A 520 -3.95 -3.05 14.85
C SER A 520 -3.43 -4.35 15.49
N MET A 521 -2.37 -4.24 16.28
CA MET A 521 -1.82 -5.36 17.05
C MET A 521 -2.23 -5.21 18.51
N GLU A 522 -3.03 -6.15 18.99
CA GLU A 522 -3.37 -6.24 20.41
C GLU A 522 -2.22 -6.91 21.16
N ARG A 523 -1.99 -6.47 22.39
CA ARG A 523 -1.02 -7.08 23.32
C ARG A 523 -1.15 -8.60 23.43
N ALA A 524 -2.37 -9.13 23.41
CA ALA A 524 -2.65 -10.56 23.52
C ALA A 524 -2.20 -11.35 22.27
N THR A 525 -2.19 -10.72 21.10
CA THR A 525 -1.86 -11.35 19.81
C THR A 525 -0.41 -11.13 19.39
N GLY A 526 0.19 -10.00 19.79
CA GLY A 526 1.58 -9.67 19.50
C GLY A 526 1.80 -9.19 18.06
N PHE A 527 3.06 -9.24 17.62
CA PHE A 527 3.52 -8.63 16.38
C PHE A 527 3.10 -9.40 15.12
N VAL A 528 2.67 -8.65 14.10
CA VAL A 528 2.43 -9.12 12.72
C VAL A 528 3.31 -8.38 11.72
N THR A 529 3.66 -9.05 10.61
CA THR A 529 4.69 -8.57 9.67
C THR A 529 4.18 -7.66 8.55
N HIS A 530 2.87 -7.42 8.45
CA HIS A 530 2.25 -6.70 7.34
C HIS A 530 1.74 -5.32 7.75
N VAL A 531 1.54 -4.43 6.77
CA VAL A 531 0.92 -3.10 6.96
C VAL A 531 -0.61 -3.14 7.04
N GLY A 532 -1.19 -4.34 6.89
CA GLY A 532 -2.60 -4.60 7.17
C GLY A 532 -3.52 -4.38 5.98
N ARG A 533 -4.70 -3.80 6.25
CA ARG A 533 -5.81 -3.65 5.29
C ARG A 533 -6.08 -2.18 4.98
N PRO A 534 -6.74 -1.86 3.85
CA PRO A 534 -7.09 -0.49 3.52
C PRO A 534 -7.96 0.18 4.60
N VAL A 535 -7.84 1.49 4.72
CA VAL A 535 -8.74 2.33 5.53
C VAL A 535 -10.08 2.55 4.81
N GLY A 536 -11.00 3.28 5.45
CA GLY A 536 -12.33 3.57 4.89
C GLY A 536 -12.27 4.22 3.51
N ASN A 537 -13.13 3.75 2.60
CA ASN A 537 -13.23 4.17 1.21
C ASN A 537 -11.90 4.15 0.42
N THR A 538 -10.96 3.29 0.82
CA THR A 538 -9.65 3.14 0.18
C THR A 538 -9.49 1.76 -0.43
N GLN A 539 -8.90 1.69 -1.61
CA GLN A 539 -8.62 0.45 -2.34
C GLN A 539 -7.11 0.32 -2.55
N VAL A 540 -6.59 -0.89 -2.39
CA VAL A 540 -5.18 -1.22 -2.59
C VAL A 540 -5.06 -2.34 -3.61
N HIS A 541 -4.22 -2.09 -4.62
CA HIS A 541 -3.95 -3.03 -5.71
C HIS A 541 -2.45 -3.28 -5.78
N ILE A 542 -2.06 -4.56 -5.79
CA ILE A 542 -0.69 -4.96 -6.10
C ILE A 542 -0.66 -5.37 -7.56
N LEU A 543 -0.02 -4.54 -8.39
CA LEU A 543 -0.01 -4.69 -9.84
C LEU A 543 1.39 -5.07 -10.35
N ALA A 544 1.42 -5.88 -11.40
CA ALA A 544 2.62 -6.12 -12.19
C ALA A 544 2.85 -4.96 -13.16
N GLY A 545 4.04 -4.88 -13.77
CA GLY A 545 4.43 -3.78 -14.67
C GLY A 545 3.58 -3.61 -15.94
N ASN A 546 2.63 -4.52 -16.19
CA ASN A 546 1.62 -4.45 -17.25
C ASN A 546 0.24 -3.97 -16.76
N GLY A 547 0.13 -3.50 -15.52
CA GLY A 547 -1.11 -3.03 -14.91
C GLY A 547 -2.09 -4.12 -14.47
N GLN A 548 -1.72 -5.40 -14.55
CA GLN A 548 -2.57 -6.50 -14.08
C GLN A 548 -2.29 -6.85 -12.63
N HIS A 549 -3.30 -7.36 -11.93
CA HIS A 549 -3.15 -7.86 -10.57
C HIS A 549 -2.08 -8.95 -10.46
N CYS A 550 -1.17 -8.78 -9.50
CA CYS A 550 -0.26 -9.85 -9.09
C CYS A 550 -1.05 -10.96 -8.38
N PRO A 551 -0.67 -12.23 -8.57
CA PRO A 551 -1.19 -13.31 -7.73
C PRO A 551 -0.90 -13.07 -6.25
N ILE A 552 -1.81 -13.49 -5.37
CA ILE A 552 -1.65 -13.42 -3.91
C ILE A 552 -0.31 -14.05 -3.50
N GLY A 553 0.52 -13.28 -2.78
CA GLY A 553 1.85 -13.68 -2.34
C GLY A 553 2.99 -13.36 -3.31
N VAL A 554 2.69 -12.79 -4.48
CA VAL A 554 3.67 -12.30 -5.44
C VAL A 554 3.89 -10.81 -5.24
N ALA A 555 5.14 -10.38 -5.23
CA ALA A 555 5.48 -8.96 -5.13
C ALA A 555 5.08 -8.21 -6.41
N GLY A 556 4.59 -6.99 -6.24
CA GLY A 556 4.26 -6.07 -7.31
C GLY A 556 4.34 -4.63 -6.82
N GLU A 557 4.03 -3.69 -7.70
CA GLU A 557 3.92 -2.29 -7.35
C GLU A 557 2.58 -2.03 -6.65
N LEU A 558 2.61 -1.22 -5.60
CA LEU A 558 1.44 -0.90 -4.80
C LEU A 558 0.76 0.35 -5.36
N TYR A 559 -0.51 0.21 -5.71
CA TYR A 559 -1.39 1.28 -6.18
C TYR A 559 -2.50 1.49 -5.16
N ILE A 560 -2.81 2.75 -4.88
CA ILE A 560 -3.85 3.16 -3.94
C ILE A 560 -4.87 4.00 -4.72
N GLY A 561 -6.15 3.74 -4.49
CA GLY A 561 -7.24 4.56 -5.01
C GLY A 561 -8.36 4.68 -3.97
N GLY A 562 -9.39 5.46 -4.29
CA GLY A 562 -10.53 5.71 -3.40
C GLY A 562 -10.71 7.19 -3.08
N ASP A 563 -11.41 7.46 -1.99
CA ASP A 563 -11.76 8.83 -1.55
C ASP A 563 -10.64 9.50 -0.73
N GLY A 564 -9.61 8.75 -0.33
CA GLY A 564 -8.44 9.24 0.42
C GLY A 564 -7.41 9.97 -0.44
#